data_AF-A0A9D7MSA7-F1
#
_entry.id   AF-A0A9D7MSA7-F1
#
_cell.length_a   1.000
_cell.length_b   1.000
_cell.length_c   1.000
_cell.angle_alpha   90.00
_cell.angle_beta   90.00
_cell.angle_gamma   90.00
#
_symmetry.space_group_name_H-M   'P 1'
#
loop_
_entity.id
_entity.type
_entity.pdbx_description
1 polymer ?
#
loop_
_entity_poly.entity_id
_entity_poly.type
_entity_poly.pdbx_seq_one_letter_code
_entity_poly.pdbx_strand_id
1 'polypeptide(L)'
;MKVSVWDTYVKKDDGSVLHFDILVPEEMIDEKKIYDYGRKHLESRNLSNTVLDAEECQKCHIEVASEQVIESISDKGYFIIEMDDIPAELPENPNRSQMILYLRANYPQHRFADFKGLSDEEILKLVQN
;
A
#
# COMPACT_ATOMS: atom_id res chain seq x y z
N MET A 1 16.85 10.78 9.55
CA MET A 1 17.11 9.62 8.66
C MET A 1 16.16 9.71 7.47
N LYS A 2 16.56 9.25 6.29
CA LYS A 2 15.64 9.09 5.16
C LYS A 2 15.12 7.66 5.08
N VAL A 3 13.88 7.50 4.63
CA VAL A 3 13.23 6.18 4.54
C VAL A 3 12.62 5.99 3.17
N SER A 4 12.71 4.77 2.65
CA SER A 4 11.90 4.34 1.50
C SER A 4 10.52 3.94 1.99
N VAL A 5 9.48 4.47 1.35
CA VAL A 5 8.09 4.11 1.58
C VAL A 5 7.67 3.07 0.54
N TRP A 6 7.18 1.93 1.00
CA TRP A 6 6.67 0.84 0.17
C TRP A 6 5.17 0.70 0.34
N ASP A 7 4.44 1.07 -0.69
CA ASP A 7 2.98 1.10 -0.74
C ASP A 7 2.46 -0.32 -0.96
N THR A 8 1.57 -0.81 -0.09
CA THR A 8 1.17 -2.22 -0.03
C THR A 8 -0.34 -2.41 -0.01
N TYR A 9 -0.86 -3.23 -0.94
CA TYR A 9 -2.30 -3.53 -1.07
C TYR A 9 -2.54 -5.03 -1.01
N VAL A 10 -3.26 -5.48 0.01
CA VAL A 10 -3.53 -6.91 0.25
C VAL A 10 -5.02 -7.19 0.32
N LYS A 11 -5.52 -8.01 -0.60
CA LYS A 11 -6.94 -8.40 -0.64
C LYS A 11 -7.27 -9.41 0.46
N LYS A 12 -8.39 -9.16 1.16
CA LYS A 12 -8.96 -10.03 2.20
C LYS A 12 -10.06 -10.91 1.61
N ASP A 13 -10.47 -11.92 2.39
CA ASP A 13 -11.52 -12.88 2.02
C ASP A 13 -12.90 -12.22 1.83
N ASP A 14 -13.17 -11.12 2.53
CA ASP A 14 -14.41 -10.35 2.41
C ASP A 14 -14.43 -9.41 1.19
N GLY A 15 -13.35 -9.40 0.40
CA GLY A 15 -13.20 -8.56 -0.79
C GLY A 15 -12.67 -7.15 -0.50
N SER A 16 -12.61 -6.71 0.77
CA SER A 16 -11.91 -5.48 1.12
C SER A 16 -10.40 -5.62 0.95
N VAL A 17 -9.69 -4.50 0.90
CA VAL A 17 -8.22 -4.48 0.74
C VAL A 17 -7.60 -3.75 1.92
N LEU A 18 -6.69 -4.43 2.61
CA LEU A 18 -5.81 -3.82 3.60
C LEU A 18 -4.77 -2.99 2.85
N HIS A 19 -4.69 -1.70 3.21
CA HIS A 19 -3.70 -0.78 2.66
C HIS A 19 -2.76 -0.33 3.76
N PHE A 20 -1.45 -0.52 3.56
CA PHE A 20 -0.44 -0.08 4.51
C PHE A 20 0.88 0.22 3.81
N ASP A 21 1.69 1.05 4.45
CA ASP A 21 3.04 1.37 4.03
C ASP A 21 4.08 0.64 4.88
N ILE A 22 5.11 0.12 4.24
CA ILE A 22 6.32 -0.40 4.89
C ILE A 22 7.43 0.64 4.75
N LEU A 23 7.86 1.19 5.88
CA LEU A 23 8.94 2.18 5.95
C LEU A 23 10.23 1.50 6.39
N VAL A 24 11.26 1.61 5.58
CA VAL A 24 12.60 1.08 5.84
C VAL A 24 13.67 2.15 5.56
N PRO A 25 14.87 2.07 6.15
CA PRO A 25 15.98 2.96 5.80
C PRO A 25 16.18 3.03 4.28
N GLU A 26 16.57 4.20 3.73
CA GLU A 26 16.76 4.34 2.28
C GLU A 26 17.79 3.36 1.70
N GLU A 27 18.73 2.92 2.54
CA GLU A 27 19.79 1.98 2.22
C GLU A 27 19.33 0.52 2.19
N MET A 28 18.12 0.22 2.70
CA MET A 28 17.51 -1.10 2.62
C MET A 28 16.94 -1.35 1.22
N ILE A 29 17.67 -2.12 0.43
CA ILE A 29 17.31 -2.46 -0.96
C ILE A 29 16.90 -3.92 -1.17
N ASP A 30 16.99 -4.76 -0.12
CA ASP A 30 16.61 -6.17 -0.20
C ASP A 30 15.08 -6.31 -0.14
N GLU A 31 14.45 -6.39 -1.31
CA GLU A 31 12.99 -6.50 -1.46
C GLU A 31 12.42 -7.72 -0.73
N LYS A 32 13.15 -8.86 -0.71
CA LYS A 32 12.67 -10.07 -0.03
C LYS A 32 12.51 -9.81 1.46
N LYS A 33 13.46 -9.10 2.07
CA LYS A 33 13.42 -8.72 3.47
C LYS A 33 12.28 -7.72 3.75
N ILE A 34 12.02 -6.80 2.82
CA ILE A 34 10.91 -5.83 2.93
C ILE A 34 9.57 -6.57 2.87
N TYR A 35 9.42 -7.50 1.93
CA TYR A 35 8.24 -8.37 1.87
C TYR A 35 8.11 -9.26 3.11
N ASP A 36 9.21 -9.72 3.72
CA ASP A 36 9.15 -10.45 4.98
C ASP A 36 8.61 -9.60 6.13
N TYR A 37 8.94 -8.30 6.18
CA TYR A 37 8.34 -7.40 7.17
C TYR A 37 6.84 -7.24 6.96
N GLY A 38 6.40 -7.09 5.71
CA GLY A 38 4.98 -7.06 5.37
C GLY A 38 4.26 -8.38 5.72
N ARG A 39 4.86 -9.54 5.43
CA ARG A 39 4.31 -10.84 5.81
C ARG A 39 4.14 -11.00 7.32
N LYS A 40 5.16 -10.63 8.11
CA LYS A 40 5.06 -10.63 9.58
C LYS A 40 3.92 -9.73 10.08
N HIS A 41 3.71 -8.61 9.41
CA HIS A 41 2.60 -7.73 9.71
C HIS A 41 1.24 -8.39 9.41
N LEU A 42 1.10 -9.00 8.23
CA LEU A 42 -0.11 -9.73 7.82
C LEU A 42 -0.43 -10.91 8.75
N GLU A 43 0.59 -11.65 9.20
CA GLU A 43 0.42 -12.73 10.18
C GLU A 43 -0.21 -12.20 11.49
N SER A 44 0.20 -11.02 11.98
CA SER A 44 -0.40 -10.40 13.16
C SER A 44 -1.87 -9.99 12.97
N ARG A 45 -2.31 -9.89 11.71
CA ARG A 45 -3.70 -9.60 11.29
C ARG A 45 -4.47 -10.86 10.89
N ASN A 46 -3.93 -12.06 11.13
CA ASN A 46 -4.48 -13.34 10.69
C ASN A 46 -4.65 -13.48 9.17
N LEU A 47 -3.81 -12.77 8.38
CA LEU A 47 -3.77 -12.81 6.92
C LEU A 47 -2.53 -13.57 6.41
N SER A 48 -2.19 -14.68 7.08
CA SER A 48 -0.93 -15.42 6.86
C SER A 48 -0.83 -16.10 5.49
N ASN A 49 -1.96 -16.28 4.80
CA ASN A 49 -2.03 -17.00 3.51
C ASN A 49 -1.88 -16.07 2.30
N THR A 50 -1.75 -14.76 2.51
CA THR A 50 -1.66 -13.83 1.39
C THR A 50 -0.25 -13.80 0.82
N VAL A 51 -0.16 -13.88 -0.51
CA VAL A 51 1.07 -13.59 -1.24
C VAL A 51 1.41 -12.12 -1.05
N LEU A 52 2.71 -11.84 -0.88
CA LEU A 52 3.22 -10.48 -0.85
C LEU A 52 4.51 -10.43 -1.66
N ASP A 53 4.39 -9.95 -2.88
CA ASP A 53 5.51 -9.70 -3.79
C ASP A 53 5.37 -8.35 -4.50
N ALA A 54 6.00 -8.19 -5.66
CA ALA A 54 6.01 -6.96 -6.43
C ALA A 54 4.62 -6.59 -7.00
N GLU A 55 3.67 -7.52 -7.06
CA GLU A 55 2.29 -7.21 -7.44
C GLU A 55 1.53 -6.50 -6.32
N GLU A 56 1.79 -6.81 -5.05
CA GLU A 56 1.10 -6.21 -3.90
C GLU A 56 1.87 -5.06 -3.27
N CYS A 57 3.21 -5.04 -3.37
CA CYS A 57 4.07 -4.12 -2.64
C CYS A 57 5.17 -3.52 -3.52
N GLN A 58 5.18 -2.19 -3.66
CA GLN A 58 6.20 -1.47 -4.44
C GLN A 58 6.68 -0.21 -3.74
N LYS A 59 7.96 0.12 -3.98
CA LYS A 59 8.55 1.38 -3.54
C LYS A 59 7.85 2.55 -4.23
N CYS A 60 7.28 3.45 -3.45
CA CYS A 60 6.59 4.65 -3.95
C CYS A 60 7.54 5.86 -3.98
N HIS A 61 8.09 6.26 -2.84
CA HIS A 61 8.96 7.43 -2.73
C HIS A 61 9.95 7.32 -1.56
N ILE A 62 10.78 8.33 -1.40
CA ILE A 62 11.65 8.52 -0.23
C ILE A 62 11.22 9.79 0.49
N GLU A 63 11.19 9.74 1.81
CA GLU A 63 10.89 10.89 2.65
C GLU A 63 11.80 10.97 3.88
N VAL A 64 11.69 12.08 4.62
CA VAL A 64 12.40 12.27 5.88
C VAL A 64 11.53 11.71 7.01
N ALA A 65 12.05 10.72 7.72
CA ALA A 65 11.33 10.07 8.81
C ALA A 65 11.15 10.99 10.02
N SER A 66 9.99 10.87 10.68
CA SER A 66 9.75 11.45 12.01
C SER A 66 10.55 10.72 13.09
N GLU A 67 10.68 11.31 14.28
CA GLU A 67 11.41 10.71 15.41
C GLU A 67 10.85 9.32 15.77
N GLN A 68 9.53 9.17 15.84
CA GLN A 68 8.87 7.89 16.12
C GLN A 68 9.24 6.80 15.11
N VAL A 69 9.27 7.16 13.82
CA VAL A 69 9.65 6.23 12.75
C VAL A 69 11.12 5.84 12.89
N ILE A 70 12.00 6.81 13.19
CA ILE A 70 13.43 6.58 13.41
C ILE A 70 13.64 5.61 14.58
N GLU A 71 12.95 5.80 15.70
CA GLU A 71 13.06 4.93 16.87
C GLU A 71 12.61 3.50 16.55
N SER A 72 11.44 3.33 15.92
CA SER A 72 10.95 1.99 15.56
C SER A 72 11.86 1.29 14.57
N ILE A 73 12.38 2.01 13.57
CA ILE A 73 13.31 1.43 12.59
C ILE A 73 14.62 1.05 13.27
N SER A 74 15.09 1.82 14.24
CA SER A 74 16.32 1.50 14.98
C SER A 74 16.16 0.25 15.84
N ASP A 75 14.96 0.00 16.38
CA ASP A 75 14.64 -1.18 17.20
C ASP A 75 14.33 -2.43 16.36
N LYS A 76 13.47 -2.30 15.34
CA LYS A 76 12.88 -3.43 14.59
C LYS A 76 13.40 -3.58 13.17
N GLY A 77 14.05 -2.56 12.63
CA GLY A 77 14.50 -2.49 11.24
C GLY A 77 13.47 -1.96 10.24
N TYR A 78 12.23 -1.70 10.67
CA TYR A 78 11.13 -1.18 9.84
C TYR A 78 10.06 -0.49 10.71
N PHE A 79 9.14 0.21 10.05
CA PHE A 79 7.90 0.73 10.63
C PHE A 79 6.73 0.45 9.68
N ILE A 80 5.56 0.16 10.21
CA ILE A 80 4.33 -0.04 9.43
C ILE A 80 3.39 1.12 9.72
N ILE A 81 2.85 1.72 8.66
CA ILE A 81 1.74 2.67 8.77
C ILE A 81 0.54 2.02 8.10
N GLU A 82 -0.49 1.70 8.86
CA GLU A 82 -1.75 1.23 8.29
C GLU A 82 -2.63 2.41 7.90
N MET A 83 -3.28 2.28 6.75
CA MET A 83 -4.33 3.19 6.29
C MET A 83 -5.71 2.56 6.55
N ASP A 84 -6.77 3.34 6.32
CA ASP A 84 -8.11 2.80 6.33
C ASP A 84 -8.28 1.71 5.26
N ASP A 85 -9.03 0.66 5.60
CA ASP A 85 -9.36 -0.41 4.65
C ASP A 85 -10.12 0.15 3.44
N ILE A 86 -9.74 -0.32 2.26
CA ILE A 86 -10.44 0.02 1.02
C ILE A 86 -11.61 -0.95 0.87
N PRO A 87 -12.86 -0.46 0.78
CA PRO A 87 -14.04 -1.32 0.71
C PRO A 87 -14.07 -2.13 -0.59
N ALA A 88 -14.75 -3.29 -0.54
CA ALA A 88 -14.93 -4.18 -1.69
C ALA A 88 -15.72 -3.53 -2.83
N GLU A 89 -16.59 -2.57 -2.51
CA GLU A 89 -17.45 -1.86 -3.46
C GLU A 89 -17.27 -0.35 -3.29
N LEU A 90 -17.38 0.37 -4.40
CA LEU A 90 -17.41 1.83 -4.38
C LEU A 90 -18.76 2.35 -3.89
N PRO A 91 -18.77 3.45 -3.12
CA PRO A 91 -20.02 4.13 -2.78
C PRO A 91 -20.66 4.72 -4.04
N GLU A 92 -21.97 5.00 -3.98
CA GLU A 92 -22.78 5.48 -5.12
C GLU A 92 -22.24 6.77 -5.77
N ASN A 93 -21.69 7.69 -4.96
CA ASN A 93 -21.12 8.95 -5.40
C ASN A 93 -19.68 9.09 -4.89
N PRO A 94 -18.71 8.35 -5.47
CA PRO A 94 -17.36 8.33 -4.96
C PRO A 94 -16.62 9.60 -5.33
N ASN A 95 -15.78 10.09 -4.43
CA ASN A 95 -14.84 11.16 -4.76
C ASN A 95 -13.62 10.61 -5.53
N ARG A 96 -12.80 11.51 -6.08
CA ARG A 96 -11.59 11.17 -6.82
C ARG A 96 -10.66 10.21 -6.06
N SER A 97 -10.38 10.48 -4.79
CA SER A 97 -9.49 9.65 -3.98
C SER A 97 -10.05 8.24 -3.81
N GLN A 98 -11.36 8.11 -3.56
CA GLN A 98 -12.02 6.80 -3.45
C GLN A 98 -11.95 6.01 -4.75
N MET A 99 -12.17 6.66 -5.90
CA MET A 99 -12.03 5.99 -7.21
C MET A 99 -10.60 5.49 -7.44
N ILE A 100 -9.59 6.32 -7.13
CA ILE A 100 -8.18 5.92 -7.25
C ILE A 100 -7.87 4.75 -6.32
N LEU A 101 -8.26 4.83 -5.04
CA LEU A 101 -8.01 3.74 -4.08
C LEU A 101 -8.69 2.44 -4.53
N TYR A 102 -9.91 2.52 -5.04
CA TYR A 102 -10.61 1.35 -5.59
C TYR A 102 -9.89 0.74 -6.79
N LEU A 103 -9.41 1.56 -7.73
CA LEU A 103 -8.59 1.11 -8.84
C LEU A 103 -7.34 0.40 -8.34
N ARG A 104 -6.66 0.97 -7.34
CA ARG A 104 -5.42 0.40 -6.81
C ARG A 104 -5.65 -0.93 -6.08
N ALA A 105 -6.73 -1.01 -5.34
CA ALA A 105 -7.15 -2.20 -4.62
C ALA A 105 -7.48 -3.36 -5.58
N ASN A 106 -8.25 -3.09 -6.63
CA ASN A 106 -8.91 -4.16 -7.40
C ASN A 106 -8.31 -4.46 -8.77
N TYR A 107 -7.48 -3.57 -9.33
CA TYR A 107 -6.95 -3.69 -10.68
C TYR A 107 -5.42 -3.65 -10.64
N PRO A 108 -4.72 -4.80 -10.72
CA PRO A 108 -3.26 -4.86 -10.61
C PRO A 108 -2.52 -3.90 -11.56
N GLN A 109 -3.03 -3.71 -12.79
CA GLN A 109 -2.45 -2.80 -13.77
C GLN A 109 -2.53 -1.30 -13.37
N HIS A 110 -3.36 -0.97 -12.38
CA HIS A 110 -3.61 0.39 -11.90
C HIS A 110 -3.08 0.63 -10.49
N ARG A 111 -2.63 -0.41 -9.78
CA ARG A 111 -2.18 -0.37 -8.37
C ARG A 111 -1.13 0.69 -8.07
N PHE A 112 -0.15 0.81 -8.94
CA PHE A 112 0.95 1.77 -8.78
C PHE A 112 0.99 2.80 -9.90
N ALA A 113 -0.13 2.97 -10.62
CA ALA A 113 -0.21 3.94 -11.70
C ALA A 113 -0.22 5.38 -11.17
N ASP A 114 0.33 6.31 -11.97
CA ASP A 114 0.23 7.74 -11.73
C ASP A 114 -1.07 8.29 -12.36
N PHE A 115 -1.90 8.91 -11.52
CA PHE A 115 -3.19 9.48 -11.91
C PHE A 115 -3.18 11.01 -11.99
N LYS A 116 -2.06 11.69 -11.74
CA LYS A 116 -2.01 13.17 -11.66
C LYS A 116 -2.47 13.89 -12.94
N GLY A 117 -2.34 13.25 -14.10
CA GLY A 117 -2.73 13.82 -15.39
C GLY A 117 -4.17 13.53 -15.83
N LEU A 118 -4.90 12.65 -15.15
CA LEU A 118 -6.24 12.24 -15.56
C LEU A 118 -7.33 13.09 -14.90
N SER A 119 -8.35 13.46 -15.66
CA SER A 119 -9.58 14.06 -15.16
C SER A 119 -10.43 13.07 -14.35
N ASP A 120 -11.39 13.58 -13.57
CA ASP A 120 -12.30 12.73 -12.80
C ASP A 120 -13.17 11.84 -13.71
N GLU A 121 -13.55 12.34 -14.89
CA GLU A 121 -14.29 11.56 -15.89
C GLU A 121 -13.47 10.40 -16.48
N GLU A 122 -12.17 10.62 -16.71
CA GLU A 122 -11.26 9.56 -17.19
C GLU A 122 -11.06 8.49 -16.13
N ILE A 123 -10.89 8.88 -14.86
CA ILE A 123 -10.78 7.93 -13.75
C ILE A 123 -12.08 7.14 -13.59
N LEU A 124 -13.24 7.79 -13.67
CA LEU A 124 -14.53 7.12 -13.58
C LEU A 124 -14.70 6.06 -14.69
N LYS A 125 -14.23 6.33 -15.91
CA LYS A 125 -14.24 5.35 -17.00
C LYS A 125 -13.36 4.14 -16.71
N LEU A 126 -12.24 4.30 -16.01
CA LEU A 126 -11.38 3.17 -15.64
C LEU A 126 -12.05 2.27 -14.59
N VAL A 127 -12.81 2.86 -13.67
CA VAL A 127 -13.54 2.13 -12.63
C VAL A 127 -14.70 1.31 -13.21
N GLN A 128 -15.31 1.79 -14.29
CA GLN A 128 -16.50 1.18 -14.91
C GLN A 128 -16.18 0.11 -15.96
N ASN A 129 -14.89 -0.07 -16.31
CA ASN A 129 -14.41 -1.09 -17.26
C ASN A 129 -13.80 -2.29 -16.52
#